data_AF-A9BGY8-F1
#
_entry.id   AF-A9BGY8-F1
#
_cell.length_a   1.000
_cell.length_b   1.000
_cell.length_c   1.000
_cell.angle_alpha   90.00
_cell.angle_beta   90.00
_cell.angle_gamma   90.00
#
_symmetry.space_group_name_H-M   'P 1'
#
loop_
_entity.id
_entity.type
_entity.pdbx_description
1 polymer ?
#
loop_
_entity_poly.entity_id
_entity_poly.type
_entity_poly.pdbx_seq_one_letter_code
_entity_poly.pdbx_strand_id
1 'polypeptide(L)'
;MKRHLEFLDKFSDKFLQSDFGKGTLLSGVVLGFIAYNQAKGEKDESGYSNAKIQDSPLYKQLNFGRLSLRDIKKHLARIPELIKAYKIEPSFLIEDLAGYSQELLMNSKGKDLGVDGNFAFVTGFMNWRNYFWEIYKDYTKEKEVAELEIEKTDKGEDQDV
;
A
#
# COMPACT_ATOMS: atom_id res chain seq x y z
N MET A 1 12.41 10.86 -1.17
CA MET A 1 12.11 9.43 -1.02
C MET A 1 12.17 8.75 -2.37
N LYS A 2 12.85 7.62 -2.50
CA LYS A 2 13.00 6.93 -3.79
C LYS A 2 11.96 5.82 -3.89
N ARG A 3 11.08 5.91 -4.91
CA ARG A 3 10.15 4.84 -5.30
C ARG A 3 10.79 4.00 -6.39
N HIS A 4 10.83 2.68 -6.22
CA HIS A 4 11.33 1.74 -7.24
C HIS A 4 10.15 1.18 -8.04
N LEU A 5 9.85 1.80 -9.17
CA LEU A 5 8.69 1.46 -10.01
C LEU A 5 9.06 0.81 -11.34
N GLU A 6 10.35 0.62 -11.60
CA GLU A 6 10.88 0.08 -12.86
C GLU A 6 10.44 -1.36 -13.11
N PHE A 7 10.00 -2.07 -12.07
CA PHE A 7 9.45 -3.42 -12.21
C PHE A 7 8.07 -3.42 -12.91
N LEU A 8 7.29 -2.34 -12.78
CA LEU A 8 5.98 -2.21 -13.44
C LEU A 8 6.13 -2.13 -14.97
N ASP A 9 7.25 -1.59 -15.45
CA ASP A 9 7.56 -1.52 -16.89
C ASP A 9 7.86 -2.90 -17.50
N LYS A 10 8.17 -3.90 -16.66
CA LYS A 10 8.46 -5.27 -17.10
C LYS A 10 7.19 -6.13 -17.23
N PHE A 11 6.02 -5.60 -16.88
CA PHE A 11 4.77 -6.34 -17.01
C PHE A 11 4.45 -6.58 -18.49
N SER A 12 3.99 -7.78 -18.82
CA SER A 12 3.61 -8.11 -20.20
C SER A 12 2.35 -7.37 -20.67
N ASP A 13 1.53 -6.91 -19.72
CA ASP A 13 0.29 -6.18 -19.99
C ASP A 13 0.57 -4.69 -20.30
N LYS A 14 0.21 -4.26 -21.51
CA LYS A 14 0.35 -2.87 -21.98
C LYS A 14 -0.52 -1.89 -21.18
N PHE A 15 -1.64 -2.33 -20.64
CA PHE A 15 -2.48 -1.49 -19.79
C PHE A 15 -1.72 -1.07 -18.54
N LEU A 16 -1.08 -2.02 -17.86
CA LEU A 16 -0.32 -1.80 -16.63
C LEU A 16 0.96 -0.98 -16.84
N GLN A 17 1.49 -0.94 -18.06
CA GLN A 17 2.61 -0.05 -18.40
C GLN A 17 2.18 1.41 -18.56
N SER A 18 0.90 1.69 -18.82
CA SER A 18 0.39 3.05 -18.94
C SER A 18 0.25 3.74 -17.58
N ASP A 19 0.38 5.07 -17.55
CA ASP A 19 0.21 5.85 -16.32
C ASP A 19 -1.12 5.55 -15.62
N PHE A 20 -2.20 5.41 -16.39
CA PHE A 20 -3.51 5.07 -15.84
C PHE A 20 -3.53 3.68 -15.19
N GLY A 21 -2.94 2.67 -15.83
CA GLY A 21 -2.88 1.32 -15.29
C GLY A 21 -1.98 1.23 -14.06
N LYS A 22 -0.82 1.90 -14.08
CA LYS A 22 0.06 2.06 -12.92
C LYS A 22 -0.68 2.74 -11.78
N GLY A 23 -1.32 3.88 -12.03
CA GLY A 23 -2.09 4.61 -11.03
C GLY A 23 -3.20 3.76 -10.41
N THR A 24 -3.89 2.97 -11.23
CA THR A 24 -4.95 2.06 -10.77
C THR A 24 -4.40 0.93 -9.90
N LEU A 25 -3.32 0.28 -10.33
CA LEU A 25 -2.66 -0.78 -9.56
C LEU A 25 -2.12 -0.26 -8.24
N LEU A 26 -1.42 0.87 -8.25
CA LEU A 26 -0.86 1.50 -7.05
C LEU A 26 -1.97 1.95 -6.09
N SER A 27 -3.10 2.44 -6.60
CA SER A 27 -4.27 2.74 -5.76
C SER A 27 -4.79 1.48 -5.05
N GLY A 28 -4.79 0.34 -5.74
CA GLY A 28 -5.08 -0.96 -5.16
C GLY A 28 -4.11 -1.29 -4.02
N VAL A 29 -2.80 -1.14 -4.25
CA VAL A 29 -1.74 -1.40 -3.25
C VAL A 29 -1.96 -0.56 -1.99
N VAL A 30 -2.20 0.74 -2.16
CA VAL A 30 -2.43 1.66 -1.04
C VAL A 30 -3.66 1.28 -0.24
N LEU A 31 -4.80 1.05 -0.91
CA LEU A 31 -6.04 0.67 -0.23
C LEU A 31 -5.96 -0.73 0.39
N GLY A 32 -5.20 -1.65 -0.20
CA GLY A 32 -4.91 -2.96 0.39
C GLY A 32 -4.10 -2.86 1.68
N PHE A 33 -3.08 -1.99 1.70
CA PHE A 33 -2.28 -1.70 2.89
C PHE A 33 -3.17 -1.16 4.02
N ILE A 34 -4.03 -0.18 3.72
CA ILE A 34 -4.97 0.38 4.69
C ILE A 34 -5.93 -0.69 5.21
N ALA A 35 -6.58 -1.43 4.30
CA ALA A 35 -7.53 -2.48 4.66
C ALA A 35 -6.91 -3.52 5.60
N TYR A 36 -5.66 -3.94 5.33
CA TYR A 36 -4.95 -4.86 6.21
C TYR A 36 -4.75 -4.28 7.62
N ASN A 37 -4.35 -3.02 7.74
CA ASN A 37 -4.15 -2.38 9.04
C ASN A 37 -5.46 -2.15 9.80
N GLN A 38 -6.56 -1.89 9.09
CA GLN A 38 -7.89 -1.84 9.71
C GLN A 38 -8.28 -3.18 10.32
N ALA A 39 -8.10 -4.27 9.58
CA ALA A 39 -8.40 -5.62 10.08
C ALA A 39 -7.47 -6.03 11.23
N LYS A 40 -6.20 -5.60 11.21
CA LYS A 40 -5.25 -5.83 12.30
C LYS A 40 -5.67 -5.11 13.58
N GLY A 41 -6.15 -3.87 13.46
CA GLY A 41 -6.67 -3.08 14.58
C GLY A 41 -7.91 -3.67 15.26
N GLU A 42 -8.61 -4.61 14.60
CA GLU A 42 -9.77 -5.31 15.14
C GLU A 42 -9.43 -6.55 16.01
N LYS A 43 -8.16 -6.94 16.23
CA LYS A 43 -7.82 -8.16 17.00
C LYS A 43 -7.24 -7.95 18.40
N ASP A 44 -8.03 -8.49 19.35
CA ASP A 44 -7.79 -9.09 20.66
C ASP A 44 -6.43 -8.92 21.35
N GLU A 45 -6.54 -8.66 22.66
CA GLU A 45 -5.51 -8.59 23.71
C GLU A 45 -4.53 -9.79 23.79
N SER A 46 -4.68 -10.79 22.92
CA SER A 46 -3.91 -12.04 22.88
C SER A 46 -2.73 -12.06 21.91
N GLY A 47 -2.47 -10.98 21.16
CA GLY A 47 -1.23 -10.82 20.37
C GLY A 47 -1.12 -11.66 19.08
N TYR A 48 -2.11 -12.51 18.76
CA TYR A 48 -2.15 -13.31 17.54
C TYR A 48 -3.22 -12.80 16.56
N SER A 49 -2.83 -11.93 15.62
CA SER A 49 -3.77 -11.39 14.63
C SER A 49 -3.97 -12.34 13.44
N ASN A 50 -4.94 -13.25 13.50
CA ASN A 50 -5.45 -13.99 12.33
C ASN A 50 -6.34 -13.11 11.40
N ALA A 51 -6.10 -11.80 11.35
CA ALA A 51 -7.02 -10.84 10.75
C ALA A 51 -7.00 -10.98 9.23
N LYS A 52 -8.17 -11.24 8.62
CA LYS A 52 -8.27 -11.31 7.16
C LYS A 52 -8.58 -9.91 6.66
N ILE A 53 -7.96 -9.53 5.54
CA ILE A 53 -8.24 -8.24 4.88
C ILE A 53 -9.73 -8.04 4.56
N GLN A 54 -10.47 -9.14 4.38
CA GLN A 54 -11.91 -9.20 4.14
C GLN A 54 -12.75 -8.68 5.31
N ASP A 55 -12.20 -8.71 6.53
CA ASP A 55 -12.88 -8.26 7.73
C ASP A 55 -12.91 -6.73 7.81
N SER A 56 -11.99 -6.05 7.12
CA SER A 56 -11.84 -4.59 7.18
C SER A 56 -13.08 -3.82 6.69
N PRO A 57 -13.42 -2.69 7.33
CA PRO A 57 -14.45 -1.78 6.84
C PRO A 57 -14.21 -1.32 5.39
N LEU A 58 -12.95 -1.07 5.00
CA LEU A 58 -12.62 -0.65 3.65
C LEU A 58 -12.93 -1.74 2.61
N TYR A 59 -12.59 -3.00 2.89
CA TYR A 59 -12.91 -4.12 1.99
C TYR A 59 -14.42 -4.23 1.73
N LYS A 60 -15.23 -4.11 2.80
CA LYS A 60 -16.70 -4.18 2.71
C LYS A 60 -17.32 -3.03 1.92
N GLN A 61 -16.63 -1.90 1.79
CA GLN A 61 -17.09 -0.73 1.03
C GLN A 61 -16.74 -0.80 -0.47
N LEU A 62 -15.80 -1.67 -0.86
CA LEU A 62 -15.33 -1.77 -2.25
C LEU A 62 -16.19 -2.74 -3.06
N ASN A 63 -16.76 -2.25 -4.16
CA ASN A 63 -17.48 -3.06 -5.14
C ASN A 63 -16.52 -3.68 -6.15
N PHE A 64 -15.74 -4.68 -5.73
CA PHE A 64 -14.75 -5.35 -6.59
C PHE A 64 -15.36 -5.81 -7.92
N GLY A 65 -14.63 -5.58 -9.01
CA GLY A 65 -15.06 -5.92 -10.38
C GLY A 65 -16.05 -4.93 -11.01
N ARG A 66 -16.55 -3.95 -10.24
CA ARG A 66 -17.44 -2.86 -10.72
C ARG A 66 -17.03 -1.50 -10.18
N LEU A 67 -15.76 -1.34 -9.79
CA LEU A 67 -15.26 -0.06 -9.30
C LEU A 67 -15.24 0.95 -10.45
N SER A 68 -15.66 2.18 -10.14
CA SER A 68 -15.44 3.33 -11.00
C SER A 68 -14.19 4.10 -10.57
N LEU A 69 -13.64 4.91 -11.48
CA LEU A 69 -12.55 5.84 -11.15
C LEU A 69 -12.94 6.81 -10.01
N ARG A 70 -14.23 7.18 -9.95
CA ARG A 70 -14.77 8.03 -8.89
C ARG A 70 -14.68 7.36 -7.53
N ASP A 71 -14.99 6.06 -7.45
CA ASP A 71 -14.93 5.30 -6.21
C ASP A 71 -13.50 5.22 -5.69
N ILE A 72 -12.54 4.91 -6.57
CA ILE A 72 -11.12 4.88 -6.21
C ILE A 72 -10.67 6.25 -5.66
N LYS A 73 -10.94 7.34 -6.39
CA LYS A 73 -10.57 8.70 -5.95
C LYS A 73 -11.20 9.06 -4.60
N LYS A 74 -12.46 8.70 -4.39
CA LYS A 74 -13.16 8.91 -3.10
C LYS A 74 -12.49 8.15 -1.96
N HIS A 75 -12.04 6.91 -2.19
CA HIS A 75 -11.33 6.14 -1.17
C HIS A 75 -9.92 6.70 -0.90
N LEU A 76 -9.18 7.09 -1.94
CA LEU A 76 -7.85 7.70 -1.78
C LEU A 76 -7.91 9.02 -1.00
N ALA A 77 -8.94 9.84 -1.21
CA ALA A 77 -9.13 11.09 -0.49
C ALA A 77 -9.28 10.92 1.03
N ARG A 78 -9.72 9.74 1.49
CA ARG A 78 -9.92 9.42 2.91
C ARG A 78 -8.65 8.89 3.59
N ILE A 79 -7.57 8.67 2.85
CA ILE A 79 -6.35 8.04 3.39
C ILE A 79 -5.77 8.76 4.60
N PRO A 80 -5.60 10.09 4.61
CA PRO A 80 -5.03 10.79 5.78
C PRO A 80 -5.84 10.54 7.06
N GLU A 81 -7.18 10.55 6.94
CA GLU A 81 -8.08 10.26 8.05
C GLU A 81 -7.94 8.80 8.54
N LEU A 82 -7.83 7.85 7.60
CA LEU A 82 -7.68 6.43 7.92
C LEU A 82 -6.31 6.14 8.55
N ILE A 83 -5.23 6.75 8.07
CA ILE A 83 -3.91 6.63 8.69
C ILE A 83 -3.96 7.07 10.15
N LYS A 84 -4.57 8.23 10.42
CA LYS A 84 -4.71 8.76 11.78
C LYS A 84 -5.59 7.88 12.67
N ALA A 85 -6.74 7.44 12.17
CA ALA A 85 -7.71 6.66 12.93
C ALA A 85 -7.15 5.29 13.37
N TYR A 86 -6.36 4.66 12.51
CA TYR A 86 -5.80 3.32 12.76
C TYR A 86 -4.31 3.34 13.17
N LYS A 87 -3.73 4.53 13.40
CA LYS A 87 -2.31 4.74 13.78
C LYS A 87 -1.35 3.93 12.91
N ILE A 88 -1.52 4.05 11.60
CA ILE A 88 -0.83 3.22 10.62
C ILE A 88 0.60 3.75 10.40
N GLU A 89 1.60 2.88 10.57
CA GLU A 89 2.99 3.19 10.27
C GLU A 89 3.58 2.24 9.21
N PRO A 90 4.46 2.73 8.31
CA PRO A 90 4.92 4.12 8.19
C PRO A 90 3.92 5.01 7.40
N SER A 91 3.36 6.01 8.08
CA SER A 91 2.32 6.90 7.52
C SER A 91 2.76 7.65 6.25
N PHE A 92 3.95 8.24 6.28
CA PHE A 92 4.51 9.03 5.19
C PHE A 92 4.72 8.25 3.88
N LEU A 93 5.04 6.94 3.94
CA LEU A 93 5.17 6.09 2.74
C LEU A 93 3.80 5.90 2.05
N ILE A 94 2.76 5.75 2.86
CA ILE A 94 1.40 5.52 2.37
C ILE A 94 0.88 6.81 1.72
N GLU A 95 1.12 7.96 2.36
CA GLU A 95 0.77 9.28 1.81
C GLU A 95 1.51 9.57 0.50
N ASP A 96 2.81 9.26 0.43
CA ASP A 96 3.62 9.39 -0.78
C ASP A 96 3.05 8.55 -1.94
N LEU A 97 2.75 7.26 -1.68
CA LEU A 97 2.19 6.39 -2.71
C LEU A 97 0.76 6.77 -3.10
N ALA A 98 -0.04 7.22 -2.13
CA ALA A 98 -1.39 7.72 -2.37
C ALA A 98 -1.38 8.96 -3.26
N GLY A 99 -0.51 9.93 -2.97
CA GLY A 99 -0.35 11.14 -3.79
C GLY A 99 0.11 10.81 -5.20
N TYR A 100 1.13 9.97 -5.33
CA TYR A 100 1.66 9.56 -6.64
C TYR A 100 0.63 8.78 -7.47
N SER A 101 -0.14 7.87 -6.86
CA SER A 101 -1.21 7.16 -7.56
C SER A 101 -2.31 8.10 -8.08
N GLN A 102 -2.66 9.14 -7.30
CA GLN A 102 -3.63 10.15 -7.72
C GLN A 102 -3.12 10.98 -8.90
N GLU A 103 -1.85 11.39 -8.87
CA GLU A 103 -1.20 12.12 -9.97
C GLU A 103 -1.31 11.34 -11.29
N LEU A 104 -0.97 10.04 -11.27
CA LEU A 104 -1.10 9.16 -12.43
C LEU A 104 -2.55 9.02 -12.92
N LEU A 105 -3.52 8.91 -12.00
CA LEU A 105 -4.95 8.85 -12.33
C LEU A 105 -5.55 10.18 -12.80
N MET A 106 -4.90 11.32 -12.56
CA MET A 106 -5.33 12.63 -13.08
C MET A 106 -4.87 12.83 -14.52
N ASN A 107 -3.71 12.27 -14.88
CA ASN A 107 -3.17 12.35 -16.24
C ASN A 107 -3.98 11.52 -17.26
N SER A 108 -4.87 10.65 -16.82
CA SER A 108 -5.78 9.90 -17.69
C SER A 108 -7.02 10.70 -18.07
N LYS A 109 -7.01 11.35 -19.23
CA LYS A 109 -8.18 12.08 -19.76
C LYS A 109 -9.33 11.12 -20.08
N GLY A 110 -10.36 11.10 -19.24
CA GLY A 110 -11.65 10.47 -19.55
C GLY A 110 -11.66 8.94 -19.69
N LYS A 111 -10.61 8.26 -19.19
CA LYS A 111 -10.59 6.79 -19.18
C LYS A 111 -11.52 6.26 -18.10
N ASP A 112 -12.42 5.38 -18.49
CA ASP A 112 -13.16 4.54 -17.55
C ASP A 112 -12.24 3.41 -17.05
N LEU A 113 -12.52 2.90 -15.85
CA LEU A 113 -11.74 1.83 -15.24
C LEU A 113 -11.83 0.54 -16.08
N GLY A 114 -13.02 0.24 -16.59
CA GLY A 114 -13.28 -0.95 -17.41
C GLY A 114 -12.90 -2.26 -16.69
N VAL A 115 -12.76 -3.34 -17.47
CA VAL A 115 -12.36 -4.65 -16.92
C VAL A 115 -10.88 -4.63 -16.52
N ASP A 116 -10.01 -4.09 -17.37
CA ASP A 116 -8.55 -4.09 -17.15
C ASP A 116 -8.17 -3.29 -15.90
N GLY A 117 -8.78 -2.13 -15.69
CA GLY A 117 -8.53 -1.34 -14.49
C GLY A 117 -9.09 -1.98 -13.23
N ASN A 118 -10.27 -2.62 -13.30
CA ASN A 118 -10.78 -3.40 -12.16
C ASN A 118 -9.82 -4.55 -11.81
N PHE A 119 -9.29 -5.26 -12.81
CA PHE A 119 -8.32 -6.33 -12.62
C PHE A 119 -7.00 -5.81 -12.03
N ALA A 120 -6.47 -4.70 -12.57
CA ALA A 120 -5.27 -4.03 -12.06
C ALA A 120 -5.42 -3.60 -10.60
N PHE A 121 -6.56 -3.00 -10.27
CA PHE A 121 -6.88 -2.60 -8.91
C PHE A 121 -6.91 -3.80 -7.95
N VAL A 122 -7.66 -4.85 -8.30
CA VAL A 122 -7.77 -6.06 -7.47
C VAL A 122 -6.40 -6.71 -7.29
N THR A 123 -5.60 -6.77 -8.36
CA THR A 123 -4.24 -7.32 -8.31
C THR A 123 -3.36 -6.55 -7.35
N GLY A 124 -3.37 -5.21 -7.42
CA GLY A 124 -2.66 -4.35 -6.47
C GLY A 124 -3.16 -4.51 -5.04
N PHE A 125 -4.48 -4.56 -4.86
CA PHE A 125 -5.13 -4.69 -3.55
C PHE A 125 -4.79 -6.00 -2.85
N MET A 126 -4.88 -7.13 -3.56
CA MET A 126 -4.63 -8.45 -2.98
C MET A 126 -3.13 -8.72 -2.76
N ASN A 127 -2.26 -8.12 -3.58
CA ASN A 127 -0.81 -8.30 -3.50
C ASN A 127 -0.10 -7.08 -2.90
N TRP A 128 -0.84 -6.26 -2.13
CA TRP A 128 -0.35 -4.99 -1.61
C TRP A 128 1.00 -5.12 -0.90
N ARG A 129 1.20 -6.19 -0.13
CA ARG A 129 2.41 -6.38 0.68
C ARG A 129 3.65 -6.49 -0.19
N ASN A 130 3.60 -7.33 -1.22
CA ASN A 130 4.73 -7.55 -2.10
C ASN A 130 5.05 -6.29 -2.89
N TYR A 131 4.03 -5.63 -3.45
CA TYR A 131 4.24 -4.41 -4.21
C TYR A 131 4.72 -3.24 -3.36
N PHE A 132 4.11 -3.00 -2.20
CA PHE A 132 4.46 -1.88 -1.34
C PHE A 132 5.92 -1.95 -0.88
N TRP A 133 6.37 -3.13 -0.43
CA TRP A 133 7.75 -3.29 0.03
C TRP A 133 8.75 -3.39 -1.12
N GLU A 134 8.35 -3.84 -2.31
CA GLU A 134 9.22 -3.72 -3.50
C GLU A 134 9.42 -2.25 -3.89
N ILE A 135 8.35 -1.44 -3.85
CA ILE A 135 8.39 0.00 -4.18
C ILE A 135 9.32 0.75 -3.21
N TYR A 136 9.30 0.40 -1.92
CA TYR A 136 10.07 1.05 -0.87
C TYR A 136 11.17 0.17 -0.28
N LYS A 137 11.76 -0.73 -1.07
CA LYS A 137 12.74 -1.72 -0.58
C LYS A 137 13.96 -1.12 0.12
N ASP A 138 14.34 0.10 -0.21
CA ASP A 138 15.47 0.77 0.46
C ASP A 138 15.10 1.19 1.89
N TYR A 139 13.84 1.58 2.15
CA TYR A 139 13.37 1.86 3.51
C TYR A 139 13.44 0.62 4.41
N THR A 140 13.09 -0.56 3.87
CA THR A 140 13.21 -1.82 4.61
C THR A 140 14.66 -2.13 4.96
N LYS A 141 15.59 -1.96 4.01
CA LYS A 141 17.02 -2.18 4.23
C LYS A 141 17.61 -1.22 5.26
N GLU A 142 17.28 0.07 5.16
CA GLU A 142 17.75 1.08 6.12
C GLU A 142 17.24 0.79 7.53
N LYS A 143 15.99 0.35 7.66
CA LYS A 143 15.41 -0.05 8.95
C LYS A 143 16.09 -1.29 9.54
N GLU A 144 16.35 -2.32 8.72
CA GLU A 144 17.06 -3.53 9.14
C GLU A 144 18.50 -3.22 9.61
N VAL A 145 19.22 -2.34 8.89
CA VAL A 145 20.57 -1.91 9.28
C VAL A 145 20.53 -1.15 10.61
N ALA A 146 19.57 -0.23 10.79
CA ALA A 146 19.43 0.53 12.03
C ALA A 146 19.10 -0.37 13.23
N GLU A 147 18.22 -1.36 13.08
CA GLU A 147 17.90 -2.33 14.13
C GLU A 147 19.12 -3.20 14.51
N LEU A 148 19.92 -3.61 13.53
CA LEU A 148 21.17 -4.35 13.76
C LEU A 148 22.27 -3.52 14.42
N GLU A 149 22.31 -2.21 14.20
CA GLU A 149 23.24 -1.30 14.86
C GLU A 149 22.85 -1.04 16.32
N ILE A 150 21.55 -0.92 16.60
CA ILE A 150 21.02 -0.78 17.97
C ILE A 150 21.32 -2.05 18.80
N GLU A 151 21.06 -3.25 18.27
CA GLU A 151 21.37 -4.51 18.98
C GLU A 151 22.87 -4.72 19.27
N LYS A 152 23.76 -4.16 18.43
CA LYS A 152 25.22 -4.21 18.66
C LYS A 152 25.67 -3.25 19.75
N THR A 153 24.95 -2.14 19.91
CA THR A 153 25.27 -1.13 20.93
C THR A 153 24.80 -1.61 22.31
N ASP A 154 23.61 -2.23 22.40
CA ASP A 154 23.10 -2.81 23.65
C ASP A 154 23.91 -4.04 24.13
N LYS A 155 24.52 -4.82 23.23
CA LYS A 155 25.38 -5.96 23.60
C LYS A 155 26.83 -5.56 23.91
N GLY A 156 27.19 -4.30 23.68
CA GLY A 156 28.53 -3.76 23.94
C GLY A 156 28.74 -3.25 25.37
N GLU A 157 27.68 -3.09 26.17
CA GLU A 157 27.76 -2.55 27.54
C GLU A 157 27.97 -3.63 28.63
N ASP A 158 27.89 -4.92 28.30
CA ASP A 158 28.01 -6.04 29.28
C ASP A 158 29.39 -6.73 29.29
N GLN A 159 30.44 -6.16 28.66
CA GLN A 159 31.78 -6.78 28.62
C GLN A 159 32.90 -6.04 29.38
N ASP A 160 32.60 -5.01 30.16
CA ASP A 160 33.57 -4.38 31.06
C ASP A 160 33.04 -4.33 32.51
N VAL A 161 33.11 -5.47 33.22
CA VAL A 161 33.04 -5.56 34.70
C VAL A 161 34.27 -6.31 35.22
#